data_AF-A0A8T5HLW4-F1
#
_entry.id   AF-A0A8T5HLW4-F1
#
_cell.length_a   1.000
_cell.length_b   1.000
_cell.length_c   1.000
_cell.angle_alpha   90.00
_cell.angle_beta   90.00
_cell.angle_gamma   90.00
#
_symmetry.space_group_name_H-M   'P 1'
#
loop_
_entity.id
_entity.type
_entity.pdbx_description
1 polymer ?
#
loop_
_entity_poly.entity_id
_entity_poly.type
_entity_poly.pdbx_seq_one_letter_code
_entity_poly.pdbx_strand_id
1 'polypeptide(L)'
;MKRLLGLNYSKIILFMIMFSMFSVFASAADVTECSSVDSSGVYTLTQNINVSETGFGAGTDCFQINSDDVILDGAGFIVYGNLSGLGLRLNTEATTNVTLTNLDLRGFNE
;
A
#
# COMPACT_ATOMS: atom_id res chain seq x y z
N MET A 1 10.64 -9.63 51.19
CA MET A 1 9.42 -9.23 50.46
C MET A 1 9.52 -7.74 50.13
N LYS A 2 9.99 -7.39 48.92
CA LYS A 2 10.17 -5.99 48.48
C LYS A 2 8.86 -5.49 47.86
N ARG A 3 8.37 -4.35 48.36
CA ARG A 3 7.17 -3.65 47.90
C ARG A 3 7.33 -3.25 46.43
N LEU A 4 6.50 -3.82 45.55
CA LEU A 4 6.35 -3.42 44.14
C LEU A 4 4.94 -2.85 43.92
N LEU A 5 4.58 -1.77 44.61
CA LEU A 5 3.30 -1.09 44.40
C LEU A 5 3.56 0.42 44.44
N GLY A 6 3.82 0.99 43.27
CA GLY A 6 4.14 2.43 43.13
C GLY A 6 4.32 2.90 41.70
N LEU A 7 3.66 2.26 40.72
CA LEU A 7 3.62 2.79 39.36
C LEU A 7 2.39 3.70 39.24
N ASN A 8 2.65 5.01 39.21
CA ASN A 8 1.62 6.04 39.04
C ASN A 8 0.87 5.81 37.71
N TYR A 9 -0.48 5.79 37.75
CA TYR A 9 -1.33 5.64 36.57
C TYR A 9 -0.97 6.62 35.43
N SER A 10 -0.56 7.84 35.77
CA SER A 10 -0.08 8.84 34.81
C SER A 10 1.17 8.37 34.03
N LYS A 11 2.07 7.61 34.65
CA LYS A 11 3.25 7.03 33.98
C LYS A 11 2.88 5.83 33.11
N ILE A 12 1.85 5.08 33.48
CA ILE A 12 1.33 3.95 32.68
C ILE A 12 0.63 4.48 31.42
N ILE A 13 -0.18 5.53 31.54
CA ILE A 13 -0.85 6.18 30.41
C ILE A 13 0.17 6.82 29.46
N LEU A 14 1.18 7.52 29.99
CA LEU A 14 2.25 8.11 29.18
C LEU A 14 3.06 7.04 28.43
N PHE A 15 3.28 5.87 29.04
CA PHE A 15 3.95 4.74 28.41
C PHE A 15 3.07 4.07 27.33
N MET A 16 1.75 4.01 27.53
CA MET A 16 0.81 3.50 26.52
C MET A 16 0.65 4.45 25.33
N ILE A 17 0.67 5.77 25.54
CA ILE A 17 0.66 6.77 24.45
C ILE A 17 1.97 6.75 23.65
N MET A 18 3.11 6.52 24.32
CA MET A 18 4.40 6.33 23.64
C MET A 18 4.48 4.99 22.90
N PHE A 19 3.80 3.95 23.39
CA PHE A 19 3.73 2.65 22.72
C PHE A 19 2.76 2.66 21.53
N SER A 20 1.66 3.44 21.60
CA SER A 20 0.74 3.65 20.47
C SER A 20 1.33 4.54 19.37
N MET A 21 2.43 5.25 19.65
CA MET A 21 3.19 6.03 18.68
C MET A 21 4.46 5.32 18.20
N PHE A 22 4.68 4.06 18.60
CA PHE A 22 5.74 3.25 18.03
C PHE A 22 5.35 2.93 16.59
N SER A 23 5.87 3.79 15.72
CA SER A 23 5.43 4.05 14.38
C SER A 23 5.28 2.76 13.59
N VAL A 24 4.19 2.69 12.84
CA VAL A 24 4.04 1.77 11.72
C VAL A 24 5.22 2.06 10.79
N PHE A 25 6.26 1.25 10.88
CA PHE A 25 7.22 1.14 9.79
C PHE A 25 6.44 0.47 8.68
N ALA A 26 5.83 1.28 7.81
CA ALA A 26 5.37 0.77 6.53
C ALA A 26 6.62 0.19 5.85
N SER A 27 6.74 -1.12 5.85
CA SER A 27 7.78 -1.81 5.09
C SER A 27 7.51 -1.46 3.64
N ALA A 28 8.42 -0.69 3.02
CA ALA A 28 8.36 -0.46 1.59
C ALA A 28 8.49 -1.83 0.90
N ALA A 29 7.47 -2.21 0.14
CA ALA A 29 7.46 -3.41 -0.69
C ALA A 29 7.83 -3.02 -2.12
N ASP A 30 8.84 -3.69 -2.67
CA ASP A 30 9.24 -3.51 -4.07
C ASP A 30 8.19 -4.11 -4.99
N VAL A 31 7.71 -3.32 -5.93
CA VAL A 31 6.72 -3.71 -6.93
C VAL A 31 7.42 -3.83 -8.29
N THR A 32 7.43 -5.04 -8.83
CA THR A 32 8.06 -5.35 -10.13
C THR A 32 7.07 -5.84 -11.18
N GLU A 33 5.82 -6.09 -10.78
CA GLU A 33 4.71 -6.57 -11.61
C GLU A 33 3.34 -6.14 -11.05
N CYS A 34 2.30 -6.26 -11.88
CA CYS A 34 0.90 -6.03 -11.50
C CYS A 34 0.45 -6.99 -10.39
N SER A 35 -0.26 -6.49 -9.38
CA SER A 35 -0.65 -7.29 -8.21
C SER A 35 -1.85 -6.69 -7.46
N SER A 36 -2.47 -7.52 -6.61
CA SER A 36 -3.38 -7.03 -5.58
C SER A 36 -2.60 -6.51 -4.37
N VAL A 37 -3.06 -5.37 -3.83
CA VAL A 37 -2.56 -4.76 -2.60
C VAL A 37 -3.56 -5.05 -1.50
N ASP A 38 -3.35 -6.18 -0.81
CA ASP A 38 -4.24 -6.72 0.21
C ASP A 38 -3.78 -6.41 1.65
N SER A 39 -2.78 -5.54 1.80
CA SER A 39 -2.26 -5.13 3.11
C SER A 39 -1.85 -3.66 3.10
N SER A 40 -1.98 -2.99 4.25
CA SER A 40 -1.51 -1.63 4.46
C SER A 40 0.01 -1.54 4.31
N GLY A 41 0.50 -0.43 3.77
CA GLY A 41 1.94 -0.23 3.60
C GLY A 41 2.31 0.71 2.47
N VAL A 42 3.62 0.79 2.23
CA VAL A 42 4.20 1.54 1.12
C VAL A 42 4.64 0.54 0.06
N TYR A 43 4.27 0.79 -1.18
CA TYR A 43 4.55 -0.05 -2.34
C TYR A 43 5.25 0.84 -3.36
N THR A 44 6.47 0.48 -3.75
CA THR A 44 7.30 1.32 -4.62
C THR A 44 7.68 0.54 -5.88
N LEU A 45 7.36 1.10 -7.04
CA LEU A 45 7.85 0.53 -8.29
C LEU A 45 9.37 0.65 -8.36
N THR A 46 10.03 -0.45 -8.73
CA THR A 46 11.49 -0.49 -8.91
C THR A 46 11.91 -0.64 -10.38
N GLN A 47 10.93 -0.79 -11.28
CA GLN A 47 11.12 -0.89 -12.72
C GLN A 47 9.82 -0.54 -13.45
N ASN A 48 9.92 -0.31 -14.77
CA ASN A 48 8.74 -0.26 -15.63
C ASN A 48 8.03 -1.61 -15.64
N ILE A 49 6.69 -1.58 -15.64
CA ILE A 49 5.86 -2.78 -15.74
C ILE A 49 5.23 -2.82 -17.12
N ASN A 50 5.34 -3.97 -17.80
CA ASN A 50 4.66 -4.21 -19.07
C ASN A 50 3.59 -5.27 -18.83
N VAL A 51 2.33 -4.89 -18.94
CA VAL A 51 1.20 -5.81 -18.83
C VAL A 51 1.23 -6.71 -20.07
N SER A 52 1.63 -7.97 -19.87
CA SER A 52 1.40 -9.00 -20.88
C SER A 52 -0.10 -9.30 -21.00
N GLU A 53 -0.56 -9.91 -22.09
CA GLU A 53 -1.95 -10.38 -22.21
C GLU A 53 -2.39 -11.35 -21.10
N THR A 54 -1.43 -11.84 -20.29
CA THR A 54 -1.63 -12.74 -19.16
C THR A 54 -1.39 -12.07 -17.79
N GLY A 55 -1.28 -10.73 -17.72
CA GLY A 55 -1.14 -9.98 -16.46
C GLY A 55 -2.35 -10.13 -15.53
N PHE A 56 -2.12 -9.93 -14.21
CA PHE A 56 -3.00 -10.27 -13.07
C PHE A 56 -4.49 -10.34 -13.42
N GLY A 57 -4.96 -11.53 -13.82
CA GLY A 57 -6.38 -11.88 -13.99
C GLY A 57 -6.98 -11.96 -15.41
N ALA A 58 -6.22 -12.02 -16.51
CA ALA A 58 -6.76 -12.23 -17.87
C ALA A 58 -7.83 -11.21 -18.30
N GLY A 59 -7.39 -9.99 -18.66
CA GLY A 59 -8.26 -8.89 -19.13
C GLY A 59 -8.52 -7.80 -18.08
N THR A 60 -7.55 -7.60 -17.20
CA THR A 60 -7.79 -7.20 -15.81
C THR A 60 -6.88 -6.08 -15.35
N ASP A 61 -7.39 -5.37 -14.36
CA ASP A 61 -6.75 -4.20 -13.81
C ASP A 61 -5.35 -4.52 -13.26
N CYS A 62 -4.36 -3.68 -13.53
CA CYS A 62 -2.98 -3.97 -13.14
C CYS A 62 -2.81 -3.94 -11.61
N PHE A 63 -3.29 -2.88 -10.96
CA PHE A 63 -3.28 -2.79 -9.51
C PHE A 63 -4.71 -2.81 -8.96
N GLN A 64 -4.96 -3.70 -8.02
CA GLN A 64 -6.20 -3.69 -7.23
C GLN A 64 -5.87 -3.42 -5.77
N ILE A 65 -6.30 -2.28 -5.25
CA ILE A 65 -6.10 -1.92 -3.83
C ILE A 65 -7.33 -2.35 -3.03
N ASN A 66 -7.11 -3.25 -2.07
CA ASN A 66 -8.13 -3.85 -1.21
C ASN A 66 -7.88 -3.56 0.29
N SER A 67 -6.92 -2.70 0.63
CA SER A 67 -6.54 -2.39 2.02
C SER A 67 -6.52 -0.88 2.28
N ASP A 68 -6.65 -0.52 3.55
CA ASP A 68 -6.50 0.84 4.06
C ASP A 68 -5.02 1.22 4.17
N ASP A 69 -4.73 2.52 4.31
CA ASP A 69 -3.39 3.04 4.64
C ASP A 69 -2.31 2.58 3.64
N VAL A 70 -2.61 2.72 2.34
CA VAL A 70 -1.74 2.31 1.22
C VAL A 70 -1.11 3.53 0.56
N ILE A 71 0.20 3.47 0.35
CA ILE A 71 0.92 4.40 -0.52
C ILE A 71 1.49 3.60 -1.68
N LEU A 72 1.03 3.87 -2.91
CA LEU A 72 1.64 3.34 -4.13
C LEU A 72 2.47 4.46 -4.78
N ASP A 73 3.79 4.31 -4.75
CA ASP A 73 4.76 5.22 -5.34
C ASP A 73 5.30 4.64 -6.65
N GLY A 74 5.01 5.31 -7.77
CA GLY A 74 5.54 4.94 -9.07
C GLY A 74 7.03 5.20 -9.23
N ALA A 75 7.65 6.01 -8.35
CA ALA A 75 9.07 6.36 -8.38
C ALA A 75 9.57 6.87 -9.76
N GLY A 76 8.66 7.36 -10.62
CA GLY A 76 8.96 7.81 -11.98
C GLY A 76 8.98 6.71 -13.05
N PHE A 77 8.67 5.45 -12.70
CA PHE A 77 8.49 4.36 -13.64
C PHE A 77 7.10 4.35 -14.27
N ILE A 78 7.00 3.71 -15.44
CA ILE A 78 5.79 3.63 -16.24
C ILE A 78 5.19 2.23 -16.18
N VAL A 79 3.87 2.16 -16.04
CA VAL A 79 3.09 0.95 -16.24
C VAL A 79 2.43 1.00 -17.61
N TYR A 80 2.89 0.13 -18.50
CA TYR A 80 2.35 -0.02 -19.85
C TYR A 80 1.27 -1.11 -19.86
N GLY A 81 0.03 -0.71 -20.05
CA GLY A 81 -1.10 -1.58 -20.34
C GLY A 81 -1.09 -2.08 -21.79
N ASN A 82 -2.02 -2.98 -22.09
CA ASN A 82 -2.20 -3.65 -23.38
C ASN A 82 -3.51 -3.21 -24.09
N LEU A 83 -3.98 -1.99 -23.83
CA LEU A 83 -5.26 -1.43 -24.28
C LEU A 83 -6.48 -2.22 -23.75
N SER A 84 -6.33 -2.81 -22.56
CA SER A 84 -7.40 -3.50 -21.85
C SER A 84 -7.29 -3.26 -20.34
N GLY A 85 -8.40 -3.44 -19.61
CA GLY A 85 -8.46 -3.25 -18.15
C GLY A 85 -8.14 -1.82 -17.69
N LEU A 86 -8.13 -1.62 -16.38
CA LEU A 86 -7.72 -0.37 -15.72
C LEU A 86 -6.27 -0.45 -15.24
N GLY A 87 -5.53 0.65 -15.27
CA GLY A 87 -4.20 0.65 -14.64
C GLY A 87 -4.26 0.50 -13.13
N LEU A 88 -5.35 0.98 -12.52
CA LEU A 88 -5.59 0.92 -11.09
C LEU A 88 -7.09 0.83 -10.79
N ARG A 89 -7.46 -0.06 -9.87
CA ARG A 89 -8.79 -0.19 -9.29
C ARG A 89 -8.72 -0.09 -7.77
N LEU A 90 -9.55 0.77 -7.19
CA LEU A 90 -9.79 0.84 -5.75
C LEU A 90 -11.03 0.03 -5.42
N ASN A 91 -10.95 -0.87 -4.45
CA ASN A 91 -12.13 -1.56 -3.92
C ASN A 91 -12.80 -0.70 -2.83
N THR A 92 -13.55 0.30 -3.28
CA THR A 92 -14.02 1.43 -2.45
C THR A 92 -14.97 1.06 -1.30
N GLU A 93 -15.54 -0.14 -1.28
CA GLU A 93 -16.37 -0.59 -0.17
C GLU A 93 -15.55 -0.91 1.10
N ALA A 94 -14.22 -1.01 0.98
CA ALA A 94 -13.33 -1.46 2.06
C ALA A 94 -12.01 -0.69 2.17
N THR A 95 -11.82 0.42 1.44
CA THR A 95 -10.52 1.12 1.40
C THR A 95 -10.62 2.62 1.69
N THR A 96 -9.77 3.09 2.58
CA THR A 96 -9.59 4.47 3.02
C THR A 96 -8.10 4.82 3.12
N ASN A 97 -7.78 6.11 3.07
CA ASN A 97 -6.40 6.61 3.16
C ASN A 97 -5.42 5.97 2.15
N VAL A 98 -5.78 6.03 0.86
CA VAL A 98 -4.91 5.60 -0.24
C VAL A 98 -4.24 6.81 -0.88
N THR A 99 -2.91 6.78 -0.98
CA THR A 99 -2.11 7.79 -1.68
C THR A 99 -1.44 7.18 -2.90
N LEU A 100 -1.60 7.83 -4.05
CA LEU A 100 -0.92 7.48 -5.29
C LEU A 100 0.04 8.61 -5.63
N THR A 101 1.31 8.31 -5.82
CA THR A 101 2.33 9.33 -6.12
C THR A 101 3.24 8.86 -7.23
N ASN A 102 3.72 9.79 -8.07
CA ASN A 102 4.65 9.54 -9.19
C ASN A 102 4.26 8.37 -10.11
N LEU A 103 2.97 8.08 -10.25
CA LEU A 103 2.45 6.96 -11.03
C LEU A 103 2.10 7.41 -12.45
N ASP A 104 2.75 6.80 -13.46
CA ASP A 104 2.47 7.03 -14.89
C ASP A 104 1.87 5.74 -15.50
N LEU A 105 0.58 5.80 -15.85
CA LEU A 105 -0.19 4.69 -16.42
C LEU A 105 -0.48 5.00 -17.89
N ARG A 106 -0.12 4.08 -18.80
CA ARG A 106 -0.32 4.27 -20.25
C ARG A 106 -0.93 3.03 -20.88
N GLY A 107 -1.78 3.21 -21.88
CA GLY A 107 -2.31 2.09 -22.66
C GLY A 107 -3.29 1.21 -21.88
N PHE A 108 -4.13 1.80 -21.03
CA PHE A 108 -5.28 1.15 -20.39
C PHE A 108 -6.59 1.67 -21.01
N ASN A 109 -7.70 0.98 -20.80
CA ASN A 109 -9.01 1.49 -21.21
C ASN A 109 -9.47 2.59 -20.25
N GLU A 110 -9.99 3.68 -20.81
CA GLU A 110 -10.62 4.77 -20.05
C GLU A 110 -12.00 4.38 -19.52
#